data_AF-K1SS44-F1
#
_entry.id   AF-K1SS44-F1
#
_cell.length_a   1.000
_cell.length_b   1.000
_cell.length_c   1.000
_cell.angle_alpha   90.00
_cell.angle_beta   90.00
_cell.angle_gamma   90.00
#
_symmetry.space_group_name_H-M   'P 1'
#
loop_
_entity.id
_entity.type
_entity.pdbx_description
1 polymer ?
#
loop_
_entity_poly.entity_id
_entity_poly.type
_entity_poly.pdbx_seq_one_letter_code
_entity_poly.pdbx_strand_id
1 'polypeptide(L)'
;YWPANICGLAQSEEPLFDLLARMVPNGQRTARELYHCRGFVAHHNTDLWGDTDPQDRYIPASFWPMGAAWLCTHIWRHYLYSGDMQFLRAQFPMLEQAVLFFTDFLEQDAAGYYVTNPSVSPENTYILPDGVRGHLCIGPTMDRQILRELFAGYLAAAAKLSVTNETTCAAAAILPRLRPTQIGSDGRL
;
A
#
# COMPACT_ATOMS: atom_id res chain seq x y z
N TYR A 1 -13.62 7.13 5.35
CA TYR A 1 -14.19 6.97 4.00
C TYR A 1 -14.87 5.63 3.75
N TRP A 2 -14.71 4.58 4.57
CA TRP A 2 -15.37 3.27 4.37
C TRP A 2 -16.89 3.29 4.07
N PRO A 3 -17.74 4.09 4.75
CA PRO A 3 -19.18 4.09 4.45
C PRO A 3 -19.55 4.88 3.20
N ALA A 4 -18.64 5.66 2.62
CA ALA A 4 -18.96 6.66 1.60
C ALA A 4 -19.72 6.03 0.41
N ASN A 5 -19.18 4.98 -0.20
CA ASN A 5 -19.84 4.35 -1.34
C ASN A 5 -21.10 3.57 -0.96
N ILE A 6 -21.05 2.77 0.12
CA ILE A 6 -22.17 1.90 0.53
C ILE A 6 -23.40 2.71 0.94
N CYS A 7 -23.20 3.90 1.51
CA CYS A 7 -24.27 4.79 1.93
C CYS A 7 -24.71 5.80 0.85
N GLY A 8 -24.24 5.67 -0.39
CA GLY A 8 -24.60 6.59 -1.48
C GLY A 8 -23.98 7.99 -1.36
N LEU A 9 -22.87 8.11 -0.62
CA LEU A 9 -22.12 9.34 -0.36
C LEU A 9 -20.75 9.33 -1.08
N ALA A 10 -20.68 8.77 -2.29
CA ALA A 10 -19.42 8.59 -3.03
C ALA A 10 -18.63 9.90 -3.24
N GLN A 11 -19.32 11.02 -3.44
CA GLN A 11 -18.72 12.37 -3.53
C GLN A 11 -17.90 12.76 -2.29
N SER A 12 -18.22 12.18 -1.13
CA SER A 12 -17.43 12.42 0.08
C SER A 12 -16.01 11.86 -0.01
N GLU A 13 -15.68 10.99 -0.97
CA GLU A 13 -14.30 10.53 -1.19
C GLU A 13 -13.46 11.47 -2.05
N GLU A 14 -14.05 12.46 -2.72
CA GLU A 14 -13.30 13.43 -3.55
C GLU A 14 -12.15 14.11 -2.77
N PRO A 15 -12.35 14.60 -1.52
CA PRO A 15 -11.27 15.18 -0.73
C PRO A 15 -10.14 14.20 -0.38
N LEU A 16 -10.42 12.89 -0.33
CA LEU A 16 -9.39 11.87 -0.15
C LEU A 16 -8.50 11.79 -1.40
N PHE A 17 -9.09 11.78 -2.59
CA PHE A 17 -8.33 11.74 -3.84
C PHE A 17 -7.52 13.03 -4.06
N ASP A 18 -8.05 14.18 -3.66
CA ASP A 18 -7.31 15.46 -3.66
C ASP A 18 -6.12 15.43 -2.69
N LEU A 19 -6.30 14.86 -1.49
CA LEU A 19 -5.21 14.67 -0.54
C LEU A 19 -4.13 13.76 -1.13
N LEU A 20 -4.51 12.61 -1.71
CA LEU A 20 -3.56 11.72 -2.35
C LEU A 20 -2.80 12.41 -3.49
N ALA A 21 -3.49 13.17 -4.34
CA ALA A 21 -2.85 13.94 -5.41
C ALA A 21 -1.83 14.95 -4.87
N ARG A 22 -2.11 15.58 -3.74
CA ARG A 22 -1.17 16.47 -3.04
C ARG A 22 0.03 15.72 -2.47
N MET A 23 -0.17 14.50 -1.97
CA MET A 23 0.89 13.67 -1.41
C MET A 23 1.83 13.10 -2.48
N VAL A 24 1.35 12.82 -3.70
CA VAL A 24 2.16 12.20 -4.78
C VAL A 24 3.56 12.82 -4.95
N PRO A 25 3.71 14.15 -5.18
CA PRO A 25 5.05 14.74 -5.36
C PRO A 25 5.94 14.60 -4.11
N ASN A 26 5.37 14.70 -2.91
CA ASN A 26 6.12 14.54 -1.67
C ASN A 26 6.57 13.08 -1.49
N GLY A 27 5.67 12.12 -1.71
CA GLY A 27 6.00 10.72 -1.51
C GLY A 27 6.86 10.14 -2.65
N GLN A 28 6.87 10.73 -3.83
CA GLN A 28 7.88 10.46 -4.86
C GLN A 28 9.27 10.89 -4.42
N ARG A 29 9.37 12.06 -3.76
CA ARG A 29 10.62 12.51 -3.13
C ARG A 29 11.04 11.56 -2.01
N THR A 30 10.12 11.21 -1.10
CA THR A 30 10.37 10.26 0.00
C THR A 30 10.82 8.89 -0.54
N ALA A 31 10.16 8.34 -1.56
CA ALA A 31 10.54 7.07 -2.18
C ALA A 31 11.97 7.09 -2.73
N ARG A 32 12.34 8.16 -3.43
CA ARG A 32 13.66 8.32 -4.03
C ARG A 32 14.77 8.52 -2.98
N GLU A 33 14.49 9.34 -1.96
CA GLU A 33 15.51 9.79 -1.00
C GLU A 33 15.73 8.79 0.13
N LEU A 34 14.68 8.15 0.63
CA LEU A 34 14.78 7.18 1.73
C LEU A 34 15.00 5.75 1.25
N TYR A 35 14.40 5.38 0.11
CA TYR A 35 14.35 4.00 -0.34
C TYR A 35 15.04 3.76 -1.69
N HIS A 36 15.50 4.82 -2.38
CA HIS A 36 16.03 4.73 -3.74
C HIS A 36 15.08 4.02 -4.73
N CYS A 37 13.78 4.10 -4.45
CA CYS A 37 12.73 3.46 -5.23
C CYS A 37 12.04 4.50 -6.13
N ARG A 38 11.48 4.05 -7.26
CA ARG A 38 10.51 4.83 -8.03
C ARG A 38 9.14 4.84 -7.32
N GLY A 39 8.15 5.48 -7.93
CA GLY A 39 6.78 5.48 -7.42
C GLY A 39 6.56 6.44 -6.26
N PHE A 40 5.47 6.21 -5.53
CA PHE A 40 4.96 7.07 -4.47
C PHE A 40 4.75 6.26 -3.18
N VAL A 41 5.29 6.74 -2.05
CA VAL A 41 5.11 6.13 -0.72
C VAL A 41 4.68 7.17 0.31
N ALA A 42 3.90 6.73 1.30
CA ALA A 42 3.62 7.49 2.51
C ALA A 42 3.56 6.53 3.70
N HIS A 43 3.89 7.03 4.88
CA HIS A 43 3.93 6.23 6.11
C HIS A 43 2.60 6.33 6.88
N HIS A 44 2.62 6.09 8.19
CA HIS A 44 1.40 6.02 9.00
C HIS A 44 0.64 7.35 9.13
N ASN A 45 1.33 8.50 9.05
CA ASN A 45 0.74 9.83 9.23
C ASN A 45 0.96 10.73 8.02
N THR A 46 0.04 11.68 7.84
CA THR A 46 0.12 12.80 6.91
C THR A 46 -0.61 14.02 7.50
N ASP A 47 -0.51 15.17 6.85
CA ASP A 47 -1.10 16.42 7.31
C ASP A 47 -1.70 17.25 6.16
N LEU A 48 -2.06 18.50 6.44
CA LEU A 48 -2.61 19.43 5.44
C LEU A 48 -1.67 19.62 4.23
N TRP A 49 -0.37 19.51 4.44
CA TRP A 49 0.67 19.72 3.43
C TRP A 49 1.01 18.44 2.67
N GLY A 50 0.38 17.32 3.04
CA GLY A 50 0.60 16.03 2.42
C GLY A 50 1.95 15.45 2.78
N ASP A 51 2.40 15.60 4.04
CA ASP A 51 3.64 14.97 4.51
C ASP A 51 3.60 13.44 4.33
N THR A 52 4.72 12.87 3.92
CA THR A 52 4.88 11.47 3.52
C THR A 52 6.05 10.80 4.23
N ASP A 53 6.87 11.54 4.98
CA ASP A 53 8.04 10.98 5.68
C ASP A 53 7.63 10.15 6.91
N PRO A 54 8.47 9.21 7.37
CA PRO A 54 8.26 8.53 8.64
C PRO A 54 8.16 9.56 9.77
N GLN A 55 7.02 9.59 10.45
CA GLN A 55 6.79 10.52 11.55
C GLN A 55 7.18 9.91 12.90
N ASP A 56 7.40 10.79 13.88
CA ASP A 56 7.63 10.50 15.29
C ASP A 56 8.88 9.66 15.64
N ARG A 57 8.96 9.18 16.90
CA ARG A 57 10.03 8.32 17.42
C ARG A 57 9.48 7.00 17.97
N TYR A 58 8.25 6.66 17.61
CA TYR A 58 7.52 5.48 18.05
C TYR A 58 7.73 4.34 17.05
N ILE A 59 8.85 3.63 17.22
CA ILE A 59 9.30 2.52 16.36
C ILE A 59 8.17 1.55 15.95
N PRO A 60 7.20 1.16 16.81
CA PRO A 60 6.08 0.31 16.41
C PRO A 60 5.19 0.85 15.29
N ALA A 61 5.29 2.13 14.93
CA ALA A 61 4.46 2.79 13.91
C ALA A 61 5.27 3.53 12.83
N SER A 62 6.37 4.20 13.19
CA SER A 62 7.06 5.15 12.30
C SER A 62 7.46 4.55 10.94
N PHE A 63 7.98 3.31 10.96
CA PHE A 63 8.52 2.62 9.78
C PHE A 63 7.48 1.76 9.05
N TRP A 64 6.23 2.23 8.93
CA TRP A 64 5.17 1.52 8.23
C TRP A 64 4.90 2.12 6.84
N PRO A 65 5.45 1.57 5.74
CA PRO A 65 5.45 2.22 4.41
C PRO A 65 4.19 1.90 3.58
N MET A 66 3.06 1.60 4.22
CA MET A 66 1.82 1.16 3.54
C MET A 66 0.70 2.21 3.55
N GLY A 67 0.92 3.42 4.09
CA GLY A 67 -0.14 4.42 4.21
C GLY A 67 -0.72 4.81 2.87
N ALA A 68 0.14 5.22 1.93
CA ALA A 68 -0.26 5.51 0.55
C ALA A 68 -0.90 4.28 -0.12
N ALA A 69 -0.30 3.11 0.05
CA ALA A 69 -0.77 1.85 -0.50
C ALA A 69 -2.22 1.55 -0.10
N TRP A 70 -2.53 1.68 1.20
CA TRP A 70 -3.86 1.41 1.73
C TRP A 70 -4.87 2.44 1.27
N LEU A 71 -4.52 3.73 1.29
CA LEU A 71 -5.41 4.79 0.82
C LEU A 71 -5.72 4.65 -0.68
N CYS A 72 -4.74 4.30 -1.51
CA CYS A 72 -4.95 4.08 -2.95
C CYS A 72 -5.90 2.91 -3.26
N THR A 73 -6.16 1.97 -2.33
CA THR A 73 -7.20 0.94 -2.52
C THR A 73 -8.60 1.54 -2.70
N HIS A 74 -8.83 2.76 -2.18
CA HIS A 74 -10.09 3.47 -2.38
C HIS A 74 -10.36 3.83 -3.84
N ILE A 75 -9.33 4.02 -4.68
CA ILE A 75 -9.51 4.36 -6.10
C ILE A 75 -10.25 3.21 -6.83
N TRP A 76 -9.76 1.98 -6.69
CA TRP A 76 -10.40 0.83 -7.33
C TRP A 76 -11.78 0.55 -6.73
N ARG A 77 -11.91 0.64 -5.40
CA ARG A 77 -13.21 0.48 -4.73
C ARG A 77 -14.23 1.51 -5.23
N HIS A 78 -13.87 2.78 -5.31
CA HIS A 78 -14.75 3.84 -5.81
C HIS A 78 -15.26 3.52 -7.21
N TYR A 79 -14.36 3.11 -8.12
CA TYR A 79 -14.76 2.67 -9.46
C TYR A 79 -15.71 1.46 -9.43
N LEU A 80 -15.50 0.48 -8.56
CA LEU A 80 -16.40 -0.69 -8.46
C LEU A 80 -17.84 -0.29 -8.10
N TYR A 81 -18.03 0.78 -7.32
CA TYR A 81 -19.36 1.28 -6.98
C TYR A 81 -19.94 2.22 -8.04
N SER A 82 -19.13 3.09 -8.63
CA SER A 82 -19.61 4.12 -9.57
C SER A 82 -19.70 3.65 -11.01
N GLY A 83 -18.84 2.71 -11.42
CA GLY A 83 -18.64 2.34 -12.83
C GLY A 83 -18.02 3.44 -13.69
N ASP A 84 -17.55 4.55 -13.09
CA ASP A 84 -17.10 5.73 -13.81
C ASP A 84 -15.71 5.52 -14.46
N MET A 85 -15.73 5.32 -15.77
CA MET A 85 -14.51 5.14 -16.57
C MET A 85 -13.67 6.41 -16.71
N GLN A 86 -14.26 7.60 -16.59
CA GLN A 86 -13.52 8.86 -16.62
C GLN A 86 -12.73 9.03 -15.32
N PHE A 87 -13.39 8.80 -14.17
CA PHE A 87 -12.71 8.75 -12.87
C PHE A 87 -11.56 7.75 -12.87
N LEU A 88 -11.82 6.51 -13.34
CA LEU A 88 -10.79 5.47 -13.36
C LEU A 88 -9.58 5.88 -14.20
N ARG A 89 -9.80 6.43 -15.41
CA ARG A 89 -8.70 6.93 -16.25
C ARG A 89 -7.91 8.06 -15.60
N ALA A 90 -8.59 8.98 -14.91
CA ALA A 90 -7.96 10.11 -14.26
C ALA A 90 -7.10 9.69 -13.06
N GLN A 91 -7.57 8.72 -12.27
CA GLN A 91 -6.88 8.26 -11.05
C GLN A 91 -5.88 7.13 -11.28
N PHE A 92 -5.95 6.43 -12.42
CA PHE A 92 -5.06 5.31 -12.73
C PHE A 92 -3.55 5.64 -12.60
N PRO A 93 -3.04 6.80 -13.06
CA PRO A 93 -1.62 7.13 -12.87
C PRO A 93 -1.19 7.19 -11.41
N MET A 94 -2.06 7.68 -10.52
CA MET A 94 -1.78 7.72 -9.07
C MET A 94 -1.72 6.30 -8.48
N LEU A 95 -2.67 5.44 -8.86
CA LEU A 95 -2.67 4.04 -8.46
C LEU A 95 -1.41 3.31 -8.96
N GLU A 96 -0.98 3.60 -10.19
CA GLU A 96 0.26 3.09 -10.76
C GLU A 96 1.51 3.53 -10.00
N GLN A 97 1.58 4.78 -9.54
CA GLN A 97 2.71 5.26 -8.74
C GLN A 97 2.82 4.54 -7.39
N ALA A 98 1.69 4.26 -6.73
CA ALA A 98 1.70 3.49 -5.49
C ALA A 98 2.18 2.04 -5.70
N VAL A 99 1.81 1.43 -6.84
CA VAL A 99 2.24 0.08 -7.21
C VAL A 99 3.73 0.05 -7.58
N LEU A 100 4.18 1.03 -8.37
CA LEU A 100 5.56 1.16 -8.84
C LEU A 100 6.56 1.24 -7.67
N PHE A 101 6.18 1.85 -6.55
CA PHE A 101 7.01 1.83 -5.36
C PHE A 101 7.30 0.40 -4.90
N PHE A 102 6.29 -0.46 -4.84
CA PHE A 102 6.47 -1.83 -4.37
C PHE A 102 7.11 -2.77 -5.38
N THR A 103 7.11 -2.44 -6.67
CA THR A 103 7.89 -3.22 -7.64
C THR A 103 9.40 -3.04 -7.43
N ASP A 104 9.81 -1.91 -6.82
CA ASP A 104 11.20 -1.61 -6.49
C ASP A 104 11.54 -1.94 -5.02
N PHE A 105 10.60 -1.72 -4.09
CA PHE A 105 10.82 -1.86 -2.64
C PHE A 105 10.77 -3.31 -2.13
N LEU A 106 9.98 -4.18 -2.75
CA LEU A 106 9.82 -5.56 -2.26
C LEU A 106 11.06 -6.40 -2.57
N GLU A 107 11.56 -7.10 -1.56
CA GLU A 107 12.63 -8.08 -1.68
C GLU A 107 12.09 -9.51 -1.56
N GLN A 108 12.89 -10.50 -1.97
CA GLN A 108 12.53 -11.91 -1.82
C GLN A 108 13.11 -12.49 -0.53
N ASP A 109 12.28 -13.19 0.24
CA ASP A 109 12.72 -13.99 1.37
C ASP A 109 13.44 -15.27 0.91
N ALA A 110 14.00 -16.03 1.86
CA ALA A 110 14.69 -17.28 1.57
C ALA A 110 13.82 -18.36 0.89
N ALA A 111 12.49 -18.23 0.95
CA ALA A 111 11.54 -19.11 0.30
C ALA A 111 11.05 -18.55 -1.06
N GLY A 112 11.59 -17.41 -1.51
CA GLY A 112 11.26 -16.77 -2.78
C GLY A 112 9.97 -15.95 -2.78
N TYR A 113 9.36 -15.70 -1.61
CA TYR A 113 8.19 -14.82 -1.51
C TYR A 113 8.63 -13.36 -1.41
N TYR A 114 7.85 -12.46 -2.03
CA TYR A 114 8.07 -11.03 -1.88
C TYR A 114 7.57 -10.55 -0.52
N VAL A 115 8.44 -9.80 0.17
CA VAL A 115 8.24 -9.30 1.53
C VAL A 115 8.68 -7.84 1.63
N THR A 116 8.05 -7.13 2.56
CA THR A 116 8.48 -5.80 2.98
C THR A 116 9.57 -5.93 4.04
N ASN A 117 10.62 -5.13 3.94
CA ASN A 117 11.71 -5.11 4.90
C ASN A 117 12.44 -3.75 4.93
N PRO A 118 12.53 -3.08 6.09
CA PRO A 118 11.78 -3.35 7.32
C PRO A 118 10.31 -2.90 7.20
N SER A 119 9.44 -3.44 8.06
CA SER A 119 8.10 -2.92 8.31
C SER A 119 7.66 -3.25 9.74
N VAL A 120 6.43 -2.91 10.10
CA VAL A 120 5.80 -3.18 11.40
C VAL A 120 4.39 -3.72 11.22
N SER A 121 3.92 -4.55 12.16
CA SER A 121 2.48 -4.63 12.40
C SER A 121 2.13 -3.41 13.25
N PRO A 122 1.34 -2.45 12.73
CA PRO A 122 1.22 -1.14 13.36
C PRO A 122 0.94 -1.21 14.86
N GLU A 123 1.77 -0.49 15.60
CA GLU A 123 1.68 -0.27 17.05
C GLU A 123 1.85 -1.54 17.91
N ASN A 124 2.21 -2.67 17.30
CA ASN A 124 2.40 -3.92 18.01
C ASN A 124 3.83 -4.06 18.58
N THR A 125 3.94 -4.81 19.67
CA THR A 125 5.23 -5.25 20.22
C THR A 125 5.24 -6.76 20.35
N TYR A 126 6.20 -7.40 19.70
CA TYR A 126 6.45 -8.83 19.81
C TYR A 126 7.33 -9.10 21.03
N ILE A 127 7.00 -10.14 21.79
CA ILE A 127 7.84 -10.61 22.91
C ILE A 127 8.47 -11.92 22.47
N LEU A 128 9.80 -11.94 22.38
CA LEU A 128 10.56 -13.14 22.04
C LEU A 128 10.66 -14.09 23.25
N PRO A 129 10.98 -15.39 23.05
CA PRO A 129 11.10 -16.35 24.16
C PRO A 129 12.10 -15.97 25.25
N ASP A 130 13.10 -15.15 24.92
CA ASP A 130 14.09 -14.60 25.85
C ASP A 130 13.63 -13.31 26.56
N GLY A 131 12.41 -12.85 26.30
CA GLY A 131 11.81 -11.63 26.87
C GLY A 131 12.15 -10.34 26.11
N VAL A 132 12.95 -10.41 25.04
CA VAL A 132 13.27 -9.23 24.22
C VAL A 132 12.01 -8.71 23.52
N ARG A 133 11.87 -7.39 23.51
CA ARG A 133 10.76 -6.68 22.85
C ARG A 133 11.19 -6.28 21.44
N GLY A 134 10.54 -6.84 20.43
CA GLY A 134 10.72 -6.51 19.02
C GLY A 134 9.55 -5.68 18.46
N HIS A 135 9.83 -4.86 17.45
CA HIS A 135 8.83 -3.99 16.82
C HIS A 135 8.85 -4.14 15.30
N LEU A 136 10.05 -4.03 14.71
CA LEU A 136 10.28 -4.25 13.28
C LEU A 136 10.18 -5.73 12.95
N CYS A 137 9.67 -6.02 11.76
CA CYS A 137 9.51 -7.35 11.23
C CYS A 137 9.59 -7.35 9.70
N ILE A 138 9.74 -8.54 9.13
CA ILE A 138 9.78 -8.78 7.69
C ILE A 138 8.40 -9.29 7.26
N GLY A 139 7.78 -8.61 6.29
CA GLY A 139 6.52 -9.03 5.67
C GLY A 139 5.35 -9.29 6.63
N PRO A 140 4.98 -8.35 7.53
CA PRO A 140 3.82 -8.53 8.40
C PRO A 140 2.54 -8.83 7.58
N THR A 141 1.58 -9.53 8.19
CA THR A 141 0.34 -9.95 7.51
C THR A 141 -0.44 -8.78 6.93
N MET A 142 -0.44 -7.64 7.63
CA MET A 142 -1.11 -6.41 7.17
C MET A 142 -0.56 -5.93 5.82
N ASP A 143 0.76 -5.79 5.69
CA ASP A 143 1.41 -5.37 4.44
C ASP A 143 1.05 -6.31 3.29
N ARG A 144 1.13 -7.62 3.53
CA ARG A 144 0.81 -8.63 2.52
C ARG A 144 -0.65 -8.55 2.06
N GLN A 145 -1.57 -8.24 2.96
CA GLN A 145 -2.99 -8.09 2.64
C GLN A 145 -3.28 -6.80 1.87
N ILE A 146 -2.69 -5.67 2.30
CA ILE A 146 -2.80 -4.39 1.60
C ILE A 146 -2.21 -4.49 0.20
N LEU A 147 -1.02 -5.06 0.05
CA LEU A 147 -0.36 -5.25 -1.25
C LEU A 147 -1.17 -6.16 -2.17
N ARG A 148 -1.76 -7.24 -1.63
CA ARG A 148 -2.64 -8.12 -2.41
C ARG A 148 -3.84 -7.36 -2.95
N GLU A 149 -4.47 -6.53 -2.13
CA GLU A 149 -5.60 -5.69 -2.56
C GLU A 149 -5.17 -4.62 -3.58
N LEU A 150 -4.08 -3.91 -3.31
CA LEU A 150 -3.54 -2.86 -4.18
C LEU A 150 -3.19 -3.42 -5.57
N PHE A 151 -2.38 -4.48 -5.63
CA PHE A 151 -1.98 -5.10 -6.90
C PHE A 151 -3.15 -5.70 -7.66
N ALA A 152 -4.08 -6.39 -6.98
CA ALA A 152 -5.26 -6.94 -7.62
C ALA A 152 -6.15 -5.82 -8.21
N GLY A 153 -6.38 -4.74 -7.46
CA GLY A 153 -7.13 -3.58 -7.92
C GLY A 153 -6.47 -2.86 -9.09
N TYR A 154 -5.14 -2.66 -9.03
CA TYR A 154 -4.36 -2.06 -10.11
C TYR A 154 -4.38 -2.90 -11.39
N LEU A 155 -4.18 -4.22 -11.30
CA LEU A 155 -4.20 -5.09 -12.47
C LEU A 155 -5.60 -5.15 -13.10
N ALA A 156 -6.66 -5.16 -12.28
CA ALA A 156 -8.03 -5.11 -12.76
C ALA A 156 -8.34 -3.76 -13.45
N ALA A 157 -7.89 -2.65 -12.87
CA ALA A 157 -7.98 -1.32 -13.47
C ALA A 157 -7.23 -1.25 -14.81
N ALA A 158 -5.99 -1.74 -14.85
CA ALA A 158 -5.17 -1.77 -16.06
C ALA A 158 -5.85 -2.58 -17.17
N ALA A 159 -6.42 -3.74 -16.85
CA ALA A 159 -7.19 -4.54 -17.80
C ALA A 159 -8.42 -3.79 -18.35
N LYS A 160 -9.18 -3.08 -17.48
CA LYS A 160 -10.31 -2.24 -17.92
C LYS A 160 -9.89 -1.10 -18.83
N LEU A 161 -8.69 -0.56 -18.64
CA LEU A 161 -8.13 0.52 -19.45
C LEU A 161 -7.30 0.03 -20.64
N SER A 162 -7.12 -1.27 -20.80
CA SER A 162 -6.22 -1.88 -21.82
C SER A 162 -4.79 -1.35 -21.72
N VAL A 163 -4.30 -1.13 -20.50
CA VAL A 163 -2.92 -0.69 -20.23
C VAL A 163 -2.04 -1.92 -19.98
N THR A 164 -0.89 -1.97 -20.64
CA THR A 164 0.16 -2.96 -20.39
C THR A 164 1.52 -2.28 -20.50
N ASN A 165 2.30 -2.36 -19.43
CA ASN A 165 3.62 -1.75 -19.27
C ASN A 165 4.47 -2.53 -18.26
N GLU A 166 5.70 -2.07 -18.00
CA GLU A 166 6.63 -2.67 -17.03
C GLU A 166 5.97 -2.90 -15.66
N THR A 167 5.30 -1.89 -15.11
CA THR A 167 4.66 -1.94 -13.79
C THR A 167 3.54 -2.98 -13.73
N THR A 168 2.68 -3.06 -14.75
CA THR A 168 1.65 -4.12 -14.82
C THR A 168 2.26 -5.51 -14.88
N CYS A 169 3.33 -5.71 -15.66
CA CYS A 169 4.02 -6.99 -15.77
C CYS A 169 4.66 -7.39 -14.43
N ALA A 170 5.34 -6.45 -13.76
CA ALA A 170 5.96 -6.67 -12.46
C ALA A 170 4.91 -6.99 -11.38
N ALA A 171 3.82 -6.20 -11.29
CA ALA A 171 2.74 -6.44 -10.34
C ALA A 171 2.08 -7.81 -10.56
N ALA A 172 1.84 -8.21 -11.81
CA ALA A 172 1.30 -9.53 -12.15
C ALA A 172 2.24 -10.67 -11.74
N ALA A 173 3.55 -10.46 -11.81
CA ALA A 173 4.55 -11.44 -11.41
C ALA A 173 4.74 -11.50 -9.87
N ILE A 174 4.53 -10.39 -9.16
CA ILE A 174 4.71 -10.30 -7.69
C ILE A 174 3.48 -10.82 -6.95
N LEU A 175 2.27 -10.45 -7.37
CA LEU A 175 1.01 -10.77 -6.70
C LEU A 175 0.87 -12.26 -6.27
N PRO A 176 1.11 -13.27 -7.15
CA PRO A 176 1.00 -14.68 -6.75
C PRO A 176 2.13 -15.14 -5.82
N ARG A 177 3.20 -14.35 -5.69
CA ARG A 177 4.38 -14.59 -4.84
C ARG A 177 4.35 -13.74 -3.56
N LEU A 178 3.22 -13.12 -3.23
CA LEU A 178 2.96 -12.63 -1.87
C LEU A 178 2.53 -13.80 -0.98
N ARG A 179 3.28 -14.06 0.10
CA ARG A 179 3.04 -15.19 0.99
C ARG A 179 1.56 -15.24 1.44
N PRO A 180 0.88 -16.40 1.35
CA PRO A 180 -0.51 -16.53 1.80
C PRO A 180 -0.64 -16.25 3.30
N THR A 181 -1.84 -15.90 3.76
CA THR A 181 -2.14 -15.85 5.18
C THR A 181 -1.97 -17.25 5.78
N GLN A 182 -1.37 -17.32 6.96
CA GLN A 182 -1.03 -18.58 7.63
C GLN A 182 -1.89 -18.70 8.89
N ILE A 183 -2.14 -19.93 9.33
CA ILE A 183 -2.85 -20.19 10.59
C ILE A 183 -1.80 -20.62 11.61
N GLY A 184 -1.77 -19.94 12.75
CA GLY A 184 -0.91 -20.28 13.88
C GLY A 184 -1.30 -21.63 14.49
N SER A 185 -0.39 -22.22 15.27
CA SER A 185 -0.64 -23.50 15.96
C SER A 185 -1.80 -23.44 16.97
N ASP A 186 -2.21 -22.24 17.36
CA ASP A 186 -3.35 -21.97 18.25
C ASP A 186 -4.64 -21.60 17.49
N GLY A 187 -4.64 -21.70 16.15
CA GLY A 187 -5.82 -21.48 15.31
C GLY A 187 -6.08 -20.02 14.91
N ARG A 188 -5.22 -19.06 15.29
CA ARG A 188 -5.34 -17.65 14.86
C ARG A 188 -4.76 -17.42 13.46
N LEU A 189 -5.27 -16.39 12.77
CA LEU A 189 -4.71 -15.88 11.49
C LEU A 189 -3.50 -14.98 11.70
#